data_AF-A0AAN7D4N6-F1
#
_entry.id   AF-A0AAN7D4N6-F1
#
_cell.length_a   1.000
_cell.length_b   1.000
_cell.length_c   1.000
_cell.angle_alpha   90.00
_cell.angle_beta   90.00
_cell.angle_gamma   90.00
#
_symmetry.space_group_name_H-M   'P 1'
#
loop_
_entity.id
_entity.type
_entity.pdbx_description
1 polymer ?
#
loop_
_entity_poly.entity_id
_entity_poly.type
_entity_poly.pdbx_seq_one_letter_code
_entity_poly.pdbx_strand_id
1 'polypeptide(L)'
;MSDLNQILSLLKGQNVKTPTTATDGNGPQPSQLPSTSTHDHLAGLNLSSINPALIQQVRQEYLTKKSAEDSLRNATSLTPEVLIAIANMAKETELKSVLKKCKQRQDAKEKELYAHREYIKSRYKKQKENVMAKELIGVKVDASEIRSIDRELDRELRSMDLQILKEMDKEARYLQQEFVRLKVPLFKVSNDPNDLKLQQKVLFILQDI
;
A
#
# COMPACT_ATOMS: atom_id res chain seq x y z
N MET A 1 -0.15 5.94 41.30
CA MET A 1 0.73 4.87 40.78
C MET A 1 0.85 3.74 41.81
N SER A 2 -0.25 3.04 42.14
CA SER A 2 -0.24 2.06 43.26
C SER A 2 -0.74 0.65 42.89
N ASP A 3 -1.24 0.42 41.68
CA ASP A 3 -1.86 -0.87 41.32
C ASP A 3 -0.87 -1.96 40.88
N LEU A 4 0.33 -1.57 40.43
CA LEU A 4 1.35 -2.51 39.95
C LEU A 4 1.95 -3.39 41.06
N ASN A 5 2.07 -2.85 42.28
CA ASN A 5 2.59 -3.60 43.42
C ASN A 5 1.58 -4.62 43.98
N GLN A 6 0.29 -4.42 43.70
CA GLN A 6 -0.77 -5.34 44.11
C GLN A 6 -0.81 -6.58 43.21
N ILE A 7 -0.56 -6.39 41.90
CA ILE A 7 -0.47 -7.48 40.92
C ILE A 7 0.76 -8.36 41.18
N LEU A 8 1.89 -7.76 41.56
CA LEU A 8 3.12 -8.52 41.87
C LEU A 8 3.03 -9.31 43.19
N SER A 9 2.22 -8.87 44.16
CA SER A 9 1.99 -9.64 45.39
C SER A 9 1.14 -10.90 45.17
N LEU A 10 0.27 -10.91 44.16
CA LEU A 10 -0.58 -12.06 43.83
C LEU A 10 0.18 -13.21 43.15
N LEU A 11 1.29 -12.91 42.46
CA LEU A 11 2.08 -13.92 41.76
C LEU A 11 3.08 -14.67 42.67
N LYS A 12 3.43 -14.11 43.83
CA LYS A 12 4.46 -14.69 44.72
C LYS A 12 3.96 -15.84 45.61
N GLY A 13 2.65 -16.13 45.62
CA GLY A 13 2.03 -17.11 46.50
C GLY A 13 1.74 -18.49 45.90
N GLN A 14 1.96 -18.71 44.59
CA GLN A 14 1.63 -19.98 43.95
C GLN A 14 2.81 -20.95 43.98
N ASN A 15 2.81 -21.79 45.01
CA ASN A 15 3.67 -22.96 45.18
C ASN A 15 3.29 -24.03 44.15
N VAL A 16 4.06 -24.13 43.06
CA VAL A 16 3.87 -25.15 42.01
C VAL A 16 4.46 -26.48 42.53
N LYS A 17 3.60 -27.31 43.12
CA LYS A 17 3.84 -28.76 43.25
C LYS A 17 3.35 -29.44 41.97
N THR A 18 4.28 -30.03 41.22
CA THR A 18 3.97 -30.98 40.16
C THR A 18 3.57 -32.34 40.77
N PRO A 19 2.47 -32.98 40.32
CA PRO A 19 2.29 -34.41 40.52
C PRO A 19 2.47 -35.16 39.20
N THR A 20 3.40 -36.11 39.26
CA THR A 20 3.62 -37.23 38.35
C THR A 20 2.35 -38.06 38.19
N THR A 21 1.94 -38.28 36.95
CA THR A 21 0.92 -39.25 36.51
C THR A 21 1.37 -40.70 36.73
N ALA A 22 0.51 -41.55 37.31
CA ALA A 22 -0.19 -42.62 36.57
C ALA A 22 -0.86 -43.61 37.55
N THR A 23 -2.11 -43.92 37.24
CA THR A 23 -3.03 -44.81 37.94
C THR A 23 -3.44 -45.94 36.99
N ASP A 24 -3.35 -47.19 37.48
CA ASP A 24 -4.17 -48.39 37.30
C ASP A 24 -4.60 -48.97 35.92
N GLY A 25 -4.73 -50.31 35.91
CA GLY A 25 -5.61 -51.04 35.02
C GLY A 25 -6.40 -52.12 35.78
N ASN A 26 -7.75 -52.03 35.78
CA ASN A 26 -8.68 -53.10 35.37
C ASN A 26 -10.14 -52.61 35.31
N GLY A 27 -10.86 -52.88 34.20
CA GLY A 27 -12.33 -52.84 34.09
C GLY A 27 -12.94 -51.82 33.10
N PRO A 28 -13.99 -52.15 32.32
CA PRO A 28 -13.96 -51.96 30.86
C PRO A 28 -15.08 -51.11 30.20
N GLN A 29 -14.70 -50.46 29.08
CA GLN A 29 -15.45 -50.17 27.82
C GLN A 29 -16.65 -49.19 27.82
N PRO A 30 -17.06 -48.58 26.67
CA PRO A 30 -16.55 -48.73 25.29
C PRO A 30 -16.34 -47.42 24.48
N SER A 31 -15.79 -47.59 23.25
CA SER A 31 -16.06 -46.83 22.01
C SER A 31 -15.05 -45.77 21.51
N GLN A 32 -14.31 -46.20 20.47
CA GLN A 32 -13.98 -45.51 19.20
C GLN A 32 -13.20 -44.17 19.19
N LEU A 33 -11.94 -44.27 18.74
CA LEU A 33 -11.06 -43.24 18.14
C LEU A 33 -11.15 -43.32 16.59
N PRO A 34 -10.50 -42.43 15.81
CA PRO A 34 -10.37 -40.98 15.96
C PRO A 34 -10.54 -40.23 14.61
N SER A 35 -10.71 -38.91 14.67
CA SER A 35 -10.34 -38.02 13.56
C SER A 35 -9.42 -36.93 14.09
N THR A 36 -8.30 -36.78 13.40
CA THR A 36 -7.18 -35.89 13.66
C THR A 36 -7.60 -34.43 13.63
N SER A 37 -7.42 -33.70 14.74
CA SER A 37 -7.45 -32.24 14.74
C SER A 37 -6.23 -31.68 15.49
N THR A 38 -5.39 -30.97 14.74
CA THR A 38 -4.26 -30.16 15.20
C THR A 38 -4.76 -28.91 15.95
N HIS A 39 -5.52 -29.10 17.03
CA HIS A 39 -6.15 -28.03 17.82
C HIS A 39 -5.60 -27.92 19.25
N ASP A 40 -4.38 -28.38 19.52
CA ASP A 40 -3.88 -28.58 20.89
C ASP A 40 -3.12 -27.41 21.54
N HIS A 41 -3.08 -26.22 20.92
CA HIS A 41 -2.47 -25.05 21.57
C HIS A 41 -3.46 -24.04 22.18
N LEU A 42 -4.76 -24.33 22.17
CA LEU A 42 -5.80 -23.46 22.79
C LEU A 42 -6.51 -24.11 24.00
N ALA A 43 -6.23 -25.37 24.30
CA ALA A 43 -6.97 -26.16 25.30
C ALA A 43 -6.61 -25.87 26.78
N GLY A 44 -5.68 -24.95 27.05
CA GLY A 44 -5.20 -24.64 28.41
C GLY A 44 -5.72 -23.32 29.03
N LEU A 45 -6.50 -22.53 28.29
CA LEU A 45 -7.10 -21.30 28.83
C LEU A 45 -8.43 -21.66 29.48
N ASN A 46 -8.46 -21.73 30.82
CA ASN A 46 -9.70 -21.82 31.59
C ASN A 46 -10.50 -20.52 31.40
N LEU A 47 -11.33 -20.45 30.36
CA LEU A 47 -12.21 -19.32 30.04
C LEU A 47 -13.40 -19.21 31.02
N SER A 48 -13.61 -20.22 31.87
CA SER A 48 -14.71 -20.34 32.83
C SER A 48 -14.70 -19.29 33.94
N SER A 49 -13.55 -18.66 34.20
CA SER A 49 -13.38 -17.61 35.22
C SER A 49 -13.41 -16.19 34.64
N ILE A 50 -13.58 -16.05 33.33
CA ILE A 50 -13.64 -14.73 32.69
C ILE A 50 -15.04 -14.16 32.89
N ASN A 51 -15.10 -12.97 33.49
CA ASN A 51 -16.37 -12.28 33.71
C ASN A 51 -17.09 -12.08 32.36
N PRO A 52 -18.32 -12.59 32.19
CA PRO A 52 -19.06 -12.48 30.94
C PRO A 52 -19.30 -11.03 30.51
N ALA A 53 -19.31 -10.08 31.45
CA ALA A 53 -19.38 -8.65 31.16
C ALA A 53 -18.11 -8.13 30.45
N LEU A 54 -16.93 -8.65 30.81
CA LEU A 54 -15.66 -8.31 30.16
C LEU A 54 -15.61 -8.87 28.73
N ILE A 55 -16.13 -10.08 28.52
CA ILE A 55 -16.28 -10.66 27.18
C ILE A 55 -17.22 -9.82 26.32
N GLN A 56 -18.35 -9.38 26.88
CA GLN A 56 -19.28 -8.49 26.18
C GLN A 56 -18.66 -7.12 25.88
N GLN A 57 -17.92 -6.53 26.82
CA GLN A 57 -17.23 -5.26 26.61
C GLN A 57 -16.19 -5.37 25.50
N VAL A 58 -15.30 -6.37 25.55
CA VAL A 58 -14.28 -6.57 24.51
C VAL A 58 -14.93 -6.86 23.15
N ARG A 59 -16.03 -7.62 23.14
CA ARG A 59 -16.80 -7.88 21.92
C ARG A 59 -17.44 -6.62 21.35
N GLN A 60 -18.00 -5.76 22.21
CA GLN A 60 -18.58 -4.48 21.79
C GLN A 60 -17.51 -3.52 21.29
N GLU A 61 -16.38 -3.39 21.98
CA GLU A 61 -15.23 -2.59 21.54
C GLU A 61 -14.67 -3.09 20.20
N TYR A 62 -14.60 -4.41 20.00
CA TYR A 62 -14.19 -4.99 18.74
C TYR A 62 -15.19 -4.69 17.61
N LEU A 63 -16.50 -4.81 17.89
CA LEU A 63 -17.57 -4.52 16.93
C LEU A 63 -17.62 -3.03 16.55
N THR A 64 -17.47 -2.13 17.53
CA THR A 64 -17.46 -0.67 17.27
C THR A 64 -16.22 -0.27 16.49
N LYS A 65 -15.05 -0.82 16.83
CA LYS A 65 -13.81 -0.58 16.07
C LYS A 65 -13.93 -1.11 14.64
N LYS A 66 -14.49 -2.30 14.45
CA LYS A 66 -14.74 -2.88 13.11
C LYS A 66 -15.76 -2.06 12.31
N SER A 67 -16.84 -1.61 12.94
CA SER A 67 -17.84 -0.74 12.30
C SER A 67 -17.25 0.62 11.91
N ALA A 68 -16.37 1.19 12.72
CA ALA A 68 -15.67 2.43 12.40
C ALA A 68 -14.70 2.25 11.22
N GLU A 69 -13.94 1.14 11.20
CA GLU A 69 -13.08 0.79 10.05
C GLU A 69 -13.88 0.59 8.75
N ASP A 70 -15.03 -0.08 8.81
CA ASP A 70 -15.89 -0.31 7.64
C ASP A 70 -16.54 0.99 7.15
N SER A 71 -16.93 1.90 8.05
CA SER A 71 -17.41 3.25 7.71
C SER A 71 -16.31 4.10 7.04
N LEU A 72 -15.06 4.02 7.51
CA LEU A 72 -13.94 4.73 6.89
C LEU A 72 -13.56 4.18 5.51
N ARG A 73 -13.71 2.87 5.28
CA ARG A 73 -13.44 2.25 3.97
C ARG A 73 -14.47 2.63 2.91
N ASN A 74 -15.72 2.82 3.32
CA ASN A 74 -16.83 3.20 2.44
C ASN A 74 -17.06 4.72 2.37
N ALA A 75 -16.22 5.51 3.03
CA ALA A 75 -16.33 6.96 3.00
C ALA A 75 -16.19 7.48 1.56
N THR A 76 -17.09 8.37 1.16
CA THR A 76 -17.10 9.03 -0.16
C THR A 76 -16.68 10.49 -0.08
N SER A 77 -16.46 11.02 1.12
CA SER A 77 -16.10 12.41 1.39
C SER A 77 -15.02 12.51 2.46
N LEU A 78 -14.30 13.64 2.44
CA LEU A 78 -13.20 13.94 3.35
C LEU A 78 -13.77 14.49 4.66
N THR A 79 -14.21 13.59 5.54
CA THR A 79 -14.75 13.94 6.86
C THR A 79 -13.62 14.14 7.88
N PRO A 80 -13.84 14.91 8.96
CA PRO A 80 -12.84 15.08 10.03
C PRO A 80 -12.35 13.75 10.65
N GLU A 81 -13.22 12.75 10.72
CA GLU A 81 -12.91 11.41 11.21
C GLU A 81 -11.90 10.69 10.31
N VAL A 82 -12.04 10.82 8.99
CA VAL A 82 -11.11 10.27 8.00
C VAL A 82 -9.74 10.95 8.12
N LEU A 83 -9.70 12.27 8.35
CA LEU A 83 -8.46 13.01 8.55
C LEU A 83 -7.71 12.58 9.83
N ILE A 84 -8.43 12.38 10.93
CA ILE A 84 -7.83 11.91 12.19
C ILE A 84 -7.25 10.50 12.01
N ALA A 85 -7.96 9.60 11.32
CA ALA A 85 -7.45 8.27 11.03
C ALA A 85 -6.21 8.31 10.13
N ILE A 86 -6.21 9.15 9.09
CA ILE A 86 -5.05 9.35 8.21
C ILE A 86 -3.85 9.92 9.01
N ALA A 87 -4.08 10.88 9.90
CA ALA A 87 -3.04 11.46 10.73
C ALA A 87 -2.46 10.46 11.74
N ASN A 88 -3.30 9.59 12.33
CA ASN A 88 -2.84 8.51 13.19
C ASN A 88 -2.07 7.46 12.40
N MET A 89 -2.55 7.06 11.22
CA MET A 89 -1.82 6.16 10.32
C MET A 89 -0.48 6.75 9.88
N ALA A 90 -0.41 8.05 9.58
CA ALA A 90 0.84 8.72 9.21
C ALA A 90 1.90 8.69 10.34
N LYS A 91 1.45 8.65 11.60
CA LYS A 91 2.33 8.53 12.78
C LYS A 91 2.70 7.09 13.13
N GLU A 92 1.77 6.15 12.95
CA GLU A 92 1.89 4.76 13.42
C GLU A 92 2.38 3.77 12.37
N THR A 93 2.27 4.09 11.07
CA THR A 93 2.56 3.14 9.98
C THR A 93 3.70 3.59 9.07
N GLU A 94 4.26 2.64 8.30
CA GLU A 94 5.30 2.87 7.28
C GLU A 94 4.82 3.73 6.08
N LEU A 95 3.63 4.35 6.16
CA LEU A 95 2.99 5.14 5.10
C LEU A 95 3.91 6.25 4.54
N LYS A 96 4.63 6.97 5.41
CA LYS A 96 5.58 8.01 4.98
C LYS A 96 6.76 7.44 4.20
N SER A 97 7.21 6.24 4.57
CA SER A 97 8.30 5.55 3.87
C SER A 97 7.85 5.02 2.51
N VAL A 98 6.63 4.47 2.42
CA VAL A 98 6.03 3.99 1.17
C VAL A 98 5.74 5.16 0.23
N LEU A 99 5.20 6.26 0.74
CA LEU A 99 5.01 7.49 -0.03
C LEU A 99 6.34 8.01 -0.60
N LYS A 100 7.40 8.03 0.22
CA LYS A 100 8.74 8.44 -0.24
C LYS A 100 9.29 7.51 -1.32
N LYS A 101 9.13 6.19 -1.17
CA LYS A 101 9.55 5.19 -2.17
C LYS A 101 8.77 5.38 -3.48
N CYS A 102 7.45 5.56 -3.42
CA CYS A 102 6.63 5.82 -4.59
C CYS A 102 7.04 7.12 -5.29
N LYS A 103 7.29 8.20 -4.54
CA LYS A 103 7.79 9.47 -5.09
C LYS A 103 9.15 9.31 -5.77
N GLN A 104 10.11 8.64 -5.12
CA GLN A 104 11.42 8.40 -5.70
C GLN A 104 11.34 7.57 -6.99
N ARG A 105 10.45 6.57 -7.03
CA ARG A 105 10.20 5.75 -8.21
C ARG A 105 9.59 6.57 -9.34
N GLN A 106 8.60 7.41 -9.03
CA GLN A 106 8.01 8.34 -9.99
C GLN A 106 9.07 9.31 -10.54
N ASP A 107 9.84 9.98 -9.68
CA ASP A 107 10.91 10.91 -10.07
C ASP A 107 11.96 10.22 -10.96
N ALA A 108 12.33 8.98 -10.65
CA ALA A 108 13.27 8.21 -11.45
C ALA A 108 12.70 7.90 -12.84
N LYS A 109 11.42 7.51 -12.92
CA LYS A 109 10.74 7.24 -14.19
C LYS A 109 10.57 8.49 -15.02
N GLU A 110 10.19 9.61 -14.41
CA GLU A 110 10.11 10.91 -15.07
C GLU A 110 11.46 11.35 -15.66
N LYS A 111 12.56 11.16 -14.90
CA LYS A 111 13.92 11.43 -15.40
C LYS A 111 14.29 10.56 -16.60
N GLU A 112 13.98 9.27 -16.56
CA GLU A 112 14.24 8.33 -17.66
C GLU A 112 13.47 8.75 -18.92
N LEU A 113 12.16 9.03 -18.79
CA LEU A 113 11.30 9.44 -19.89
C LEU A 113 11.71 10.81 -20.46
N TYR A 114 12.11 11.74 -19.59
CA TYR A 114 12.64 13.04 -20.01
C TYR A 114 13.95 12.89 -20.78
N ALA A 115 14.89 12.08 -20.28
CA ALA A 115 16.16 11.82 -20.96
C ALA A 115 15.93 11.18 -22.33
N HIS A 116 14.98 10.25 -22.44
CA HIS A 116 14.62 9.63 -23.72
C HIS A 116 14.03 10.66 -24.70
N ARG A 117 13.14 11.55 -24.24
CA ARG A 117 12.59 12.63 -25.06
C ARG A 117 13.67 13.59 -25.56
N GLU A 118 14.61 13.98 -24.70
CA GLU A 118 15.73 14.84 -25.09
C GLU A 118 16.71 14.15 -26.04
N TYR A 119 16.92 12.84 -25.88
CA TYR A 119 17.71 12.04 -26.82
C TYR A 119 17.10 12.06 -28.23
N ILE A 120 15.78 11.85 -28.36
CA ILE A 120 15.07 11.90 -29.63
C ILE A 120 15.27 13.27 -30.29
N LYS A 121 15.03 14.36 -29.57
CA LYS A 121 15.23 15.72 -30.09
C LYS A 121 16.67 15.97 -30.53
N SER A 122 17.64 15.56 -29.72
CA SER A 122 19.07 15.74 -30.01
C SER A 122 19.48 14.97 -31.27
N ARG A 123 18.98 13.73 -31.43
CA ARG A 123 19.23 12.91 -32.63
C ARG A 123 18.70 13.57 -33.89
N TYR A 124 17.44 14.00 -33.89
CA TYR A 124 16.84 14.66 -35.06
C TYR A 124 17.44 16.04 -35.33
N LYS A 125 17.84 16.78 -34.29
CA LYS A 125 18.59 18.04 -34.44
C LYS A 125 19.92 17.80 -35.16
N LYS A 126 20.70 16.79 -34.76
CA LYS A 126 21.95 16.41 -35.44
C LYS A 126 21.73 15.97 -36.88
N GLN A 127 20.65 15.23 -37.16
CA GLN A 127 20.28 14.85 -38.53
C GLN A 127 19.96 16.07 -39.39
N LYS A 128 19.21 17.04 -38.85
CA LYS A 128 18.88 18.30 -39.53
C LYS A 128 20.13 19.16 -39.77
N GLU A 129 21.02 19.25 -38.79
CA GLU A 129 22.32 19.93 -38.91
C GLU A 129 23.20 19.26 -39.99
N ASN A 130 23.21 17.93 -40.07
CA ASN A 130 23.94 17.21 -41.11
C ASN A 130 23.41 17.49 -42.51
N VAL A 131 22.08 17.53 -42.66
CA VAL A 131 21.43 17.87 -43.94
C VAL A 131 21.72 19.32 -44.32
N MET A 132 21.59 20.27 -43.38
CA MET A 132 21.98 21.67 -43.63
C MET A 132 23.46 21.81 -44.00
N ALA A 133 24.36 21.06 -43.35
CA ALA A 133 25.79 21.08 -43.68
C ALA A 133 26.05 20.57 -45.11
N LYS A 134 25.30 19.56 -45.58
CA LYS A 134 25.37 19.10 -46.98
C LYS A 134 24.93 20.19 -47.96
N GLU A 135 23.86 20.91 -47.65
CA GLU A 135 23.39 22.04 -48.44
C GLU A 135 24.44 23.17 -48.51
N LEU A 136 25.08 23.50 -47.38
CA LEU A 136 26.16 24.48 -47.28
C LEU A 136 27.38 24.13 -48.14
N ILE A 137 27.70 22.84 -48.28
CA ILE A 137 28.82 22.34 -49.11
C ILE A 137 28.42 22.24 -50.60
N GLY A 138 27.18 22.61 -50.96
CA GLY A 138 26.68 22.65 -52.33
C GLY A 138 26.10 21.32 -52.83
N VAL A 139 25.86 20.36 -51.93
CA VAL A 139 25.10 19.15 -52.27
C VAL A 139 23.62 19.53 -52.36
N LYS A 140 22.96 19.16 -53.47
CA LYS A 140 21.52 19.40 -53.64
C LYS A 140 20.75 18.55 -52.62
N VAL A 141 20.18 19.20 -51.62
CA VAL A 141 19.24 18.61 -50.67
C VAL A 141 17.83 18.85 -51.19
N ASP A 142 17.02 17.81 -51.23
CA ASP A 142 15.60 17.97 -51.56
C ASP A 142 14.84 18.49 -50.32
N ALA A 143 13.99 19.50 -50.53
CA ALA A 143 13.10 20.01 -49.49
C ALA A 143 12.10 18.94 -48.99
N SER A 144 11.95 17.82 -49.70
CA SER A 144 11.20 16.67 -49.23
C SER A 144 11.90 15.91 -48.09
N GLU A 145 13.25 15.85 -48.09
CA GLU A 145 14.05 15.15 -47.07
C GLU A 145 14.01 15.87 -45.72
N ILE A 146 14.09 17.21 -45.72
CA ILE A 146 13.94 18.00 -44.48
C ILE A 146 12.53 17.81 -43.91
N ARG A 147 11.52 17.81 -44.79
CA ARG A 147 10.12 17.61 -44.39
C ARG A 147 9.85 16.19 -43.90
N SER A 148 10.53 15.16 -44.42
CA SER A 148 10.40 13.80 -43.90
C SER A 148 11.01 13.67 -42.51
N ILE A 149 12.18 14.28 -42.28
CA ILE A 149 12.83 14.32 -40.95
C ILE A 149 11.91 14.99 -39.91
N ASP A 150 11.32 16.15 -40.23
CA ASP A 150 10.41 16.85 -39.32
C ASP A 150 9.15 16.00 -39.03
N ARG A 151 8.59 15.31 -40.04
CA ARG A 151 7.44 14.41 -39.86
C ARG A 151 7.77 13.19 -39.01
N GLU A 152 8.97 12.62 -39.16
CA GLU A 152 9.43 11.48 -38.37
C GLU A 152 9.65 11.88 -36.91
N LEU A 153 10.28 13.04 -36.67
CA LEU A 153 10.39 13.64 -35.33
C LEU A 153 9.02 13.78 -34.67
N ASP A 154 8.04 14.36 -35.36
CA ASP A 154 6.69 14.55 -34.82
C ASP A 154 5.96 13.23 -34.55
N ARG A 155 6.18 12.20 -35.36
CA ARG A 155 5.58 10.88 -35.14
C ARG A 155 6.21 10.20 -33.93
N GLU A 156 7.52 10.24 -33.82
CA GLU A 156 8.26 9.60 -32.72
C GLU A 156 8.01 10.31 -31.39
N LEU A 157 7.98 11.65 -31.38
CA LEU A 157 7.59 12.42 -30.19
C LEU A 157 6.17 12.08 -29.75
N ARG A 158 5.21 11.99 -30.67
CA ARG A 158 3.83 11.59 -30.32
C ARG A 158 3.76 10.16 -29.77
N SER A 159 4.50 9.23 -30.37
CA SER A 159 4.60 7.86 -29.85
C SER A 159 5.19 7.84 -28.44
N MET A 160 6.21 8.67 -28.19
CA MET A 160 6.82 8.82 -26.88
C MET A 160 5.85 9.42 -25.87
N ASP A 161 5.14 10.50 -26.22
CA ASP A 161 4.15 11.14 -25.33
C ASP A 161 3.03 10.16 -24.93
N LEU A 162 2.57 9.32 -25.87
CA LEU A 162 1.63 8.23 -25.56
C LEU A 162 2.22 7.17 -24.63
N GLN A 163 3.51 6.86 -24.78
CA GLN A 163 4.20 5.94 -23.88
C GLN A 163 4.36 6.56 -22.48
N ILE A 164 4.66 7.86 -22.37
CA ILE A 164 4.73 8.58 -21.10
C ILE A 164 3.41 8.44 -20.36
N LEU A 165 2.27 8.72 -21.02
CA LEU A 165 0.95 8.58 -20.41
C LEU A 165 0.71 7.15 -19.89
N LYS A 166 1.02 6.13 -20.69
CA LYS A 166 0.86 4.72 -20.28
C LYS A 166 1.75 4.34 -19.09
N GLU A 167 2.99 4.81 -19.06
CA GLU A 167 3.91 4.54 -17.95
C GLU A 167 3.49 5.28 -16.68
N MET A 168 3.02 6.53 -16.79
CA MET A 168 2.50 7.29 -15.65
C MET A 168 1.20 6.69 -15.11
N ASP A 169 0.30 6.21 -15.97
CA ASP A 169 -0.92 5.51 -15.56
C ASP A 169 -0.60 4.21 -14.79
N LYS A 170 0.45 3.48 -15.19
CA LYS A 170 0.91 2.29 -14.46
C LYS A 170 1.43 2.66 -13.06
N GLU A 171 2.21 3.72 -12.94
CA GLU A 171 2.72 4.18 -11.65
C GLU A 171 1.58 4.70 -10.76
N ALA A 172 0.57 5.37 -11.33
CA ALA A 172 -0.64 5.77 -10.60
C ALA A 172 -1.41 4.55 -10.06
N ARG A 173 -1.56 3.49 -10.86
CA ARG A 173 -2.18 2.24 -10.40
C ARG A 173 -1.37 1.54 -9.32
N TYR A 174 -0.05 1.52 -9.46
CA TYR A 174 0.85 0.95 -8.45
C TYR A 174 0.69 1.69 -7.11
N LEU A 175 0.65 3.02 -7.15
CA LEU A 175 0.39 3.85 -5.98
C LEU A 175 -0.97 3.50 -5.38
N GLN A 176 -2.05 3.45 -6.17
CA GLN A 176 -3.37 3.06 -5.66
C GLN A 176 -3.34 1.68 -4.97
N GLN A 177 -2.67 0.69 -5.56
CA GLN A 177 -2.55 -0.66 -4.98
C GLN A 177 -1.79 -0.67 -3.65
N GLU A 178 -0.68 0.05 -3.56
CA GLU A 178 0.12 0.15 -2.34
C GLU A 178 -0.66 0.82 -1.20
N PHE A 179 -1.42 1.88 -1.51
CA PHE A 179 -2.22 2.58 -0.51
C PHE A 179 -3.48 1.79 -0.10
N VAL A 180 -4.06 1.00 -1.01
CA VAL A 180 -5.10 0.01 -0.67
C VAL A 180 -4.55 -1.09 0.25
N ARG A 181 -3.32 -1.58 0.00
CA ARG A 181 -2.67 -2.58 0.85
C ARG A 181 -2.44 -2.06 2.26
N LEU A 182 -2.07 -0.80 2.38
CA LEU A 182 -1.92 -0.10 3.66
C LEU A 182 -3.26 0.27 4.30
N LYS A 183 -4.40 -0.05 3.65
CA LYS A 183 -5.77 0.27 4.10
C LYS A 183 -5.99 1.76 4.34
N VAL A 184 -5.35 2.61 3.52
CA VAL A 184 -5.56 4.05 3.61
C VAL A 184 -7.01 4.38 3.20
N PRO A 185 -7.77 5.11 4.02
CA PRO A 185 -9.14 5.51 3.70
C PRO A 185 -9.21 6.24 2.35
N LEU A 186 -10.33 6.11 1.65
CA LEU A 186 -10.61 6.76 0.34
C LEU A 186 -9.76 6.26 -0.85
N PHE A 187 -8.76 5.40 -0.62
CA PHE A 187 -8.03 4.77 -1.71
C PHE A 187 -8.76 3.54 -2.24
N LYS A 188 -8.97 3.55 -3.55
CA LYS A 188 -9.48 2.45 -4.36
C LYS A 188 -8.76 2.49 -5.71
N VAL A 189 -8.55 1.32 -6.31
CA VAL A 189 -8.05 1.25 -7.69
C VAL A 189 -9.19 1.70 -8.59
N SER A 190 -9.17 2.97 -8.99
CA SER A 190 -10.23 3.60 -9.78
C SER A 190 -9.62 4.45 -10.88
N ASN A 191 -10.26 4.44 -12.05
CA ASN A 191 -9.96 5.35 -13.15
C ASN A 191 -10.95 6.53 -13.17
N ASP A 192 -11.84 6.64 -12.19
CA ASP A 192 -12.83 7.72 -12.15
C ASP A 192 -12.16 9.05 -11.76
N PRO A 193 -12.40 10.13 -12.52
CA PRO A 193 -11.72 11.40 -12.31
C PRO A 193 -12.06 12.05 -10.95
N ASN A 194 -13.25 11.77 -10.41
CA ASN A 194 -13.65 12.29 -9.10
C ASN A 194 -12.94 11.56 -7.96
N ASP A 195 -12.77 10.24 -8.07
CA ASP A 195 -12.04 9.43 -7.11
C ASP A 195 -10.54 9.79 -7.10
N LEU A 196 -9.96 9.97 -8.29
CA LEU A 196 -8.58 10.40 -8.45
C LEU A 196 -8.33 11.77 -7.82
N LYS A 197 -9.24 12.74 -8.01
CA LYS A 197 -9.15 14.05 -7.36
C LYS A 197 -9.24 13.93 -5.83
N LEU A 198 -10.09 13.05 -5.32
CA LEU A 198 -10.22 12.83 -3.88
C LEU A 198 -8.94 12.21 -3.31
N GLN A 199 -8.39 11.18 -3.96
CA GLN A 199 -7.13 10.54 -3.59
C GLN A 199 -5.96 11.52 -3.66
N GLN A 200 -5.92 12.38 -4.68
CA GLN A 200 -4.90 13.42 -4.81
C GLN A 200 -4.95 14.42 -3.64
N LYS A 201 -6.15 14.84 -3.20
CA LYS A 201 -6.30 15.69 -2.02
C LYS A 201 -5.78 14.99 -0.76
N VAL A 202 -6.05 13.70 -0.60
CA VAL A 202 -5.51 12.91 0.54
C VAL A 202 -3.98 12.82 0.47
N LEU A 203 -3.41 12.59 -0.70
CA LEU A 203 -1.94 12.58 -0.89
C LEU A 203 -1.31 13.91 -0.54
N PHE A 204 -1.94 15.03 -0.94
CA PHE A 204 -1.46 16.36 -0.61
C PHE A 204 -1.41 16.59 0.90
N ILE A 205 -2.48 16.21 1.60
CA ILE A 205 -2.55 16.29 3.06
C ILE A 205 -1.48 15.40 3.72
N LEU A 206 -1.27 14.19 3.20
CA LEU A 206 -0.21 13.30 3.69
C LEU A 206 1.21 13.82 3.45
N GLN A 207 1.40 14.65 2.43
CA GLN A 207 2.69 15.26 2.13
C GLN A 207 2.99 16.47 3.02
N ASP A 208 1.94 17.18 3.47
CA ASP A 208 2.05 18.36 4.33
C ASP A 208 2.19 18.01 5.83
N ILE A 209 1.99 16.75 6.23
CA ILE A 209 2.15 16.23 7.61
C ILE A 209 3.57 15.68 7.87
#